data_AF-D3RW41-F1
#
_entry.id   AF-D3RW41-F1
#
_cell.length_a   1.000
_cell.length_b   1.000
_cell.length_c   1.000
_cell.angle_alpha   90.00
_cell.angle_beta   90.00
_cell.angle_gamma   90.00
#
_symmetry.space_group_name_H-M   'P 1'
#
loop_
_entity.id
_entity.type
_entity.pdbx_description
1 polymer ?
#
loop_
_entity_poly.entity_id
_entity_poly.type
_entity_poly.pdbx_seq_one_letter_code
_entity_poly.pdbx_strand_id
1 'polypeptide(L)'
;MDHERARTIVANLPEIMATGDFDQIWEAFDALLQLDADAIYVCAEEVMARISLAERSREFEGEELRASLMLEVFQGSVIDYCREKCPHCDASVGHGIPSWFDSNATRIATINRNILEAALPGAGTLEDIDPRLDFEYLDADQNAMLSVTWRAIEMRIETLLSVSGYAES
;
A
#
# COMPACT_ATOMS: atom_id res chain seq x y z
N MET A 1 3.50 13.80 1.55
CA MET A 1 4.92 14.02 1.17
C MET A 1 5.04 13.77 -0.33
N ASP A 2 5.92 14.45 -1.07
CA ASP A 2 6.12 14.11 -2.48
C ASP A 2 7.09 12.92 -2.65
N HIS A 3 6.99 12.24 -3.80
CA HIS A 3 7.73 11.01 -4.10
C HIS A 3 9.26 11.19 -4.07
N GLU A 4 9.76 12.34 -4.56
CA GLU A 4 11.21 12.60 -4.61
C GLU A 4 11.77 12.82 -3.19
N ARG A 5 11.03 13.51 -2.34
CA ARG A 5 11.37 13.67 -0.92
C ARG A 5 11.35 12.31 -0.21
N ALA A 6 10.34 11.48 -0.41
CA ALA A 6 10.27 10.15 0.21
C ALA A 6 11.48 9.28 -0.19
N ARG A 7 11.84 9.27 -1.48
CA ARG A 7 13.04 8.57 -1.98
C ARG A 7 14.33 9.11 -1.34
N THR A 8 14.43 10.42 -1.18
CA THR A 8 15.60 11.05 -0.57
C THR A 8 15.74 10.64 0.89
N ILE A 9 14.65 10.62 1.66
CA ILE A 9 14.66 10.20 3.05
C ILE A 9 15.07 8.73 3.17
N VAL A 10 14.46 7.83 2.39
CA VAL A 10 14.78 6.40 2.41
C VAL A 10 16.22 6.12 1.98
N ALA A 11 16.78 6.92 1.06
CA ALA A 11 18.18 6.81 0.65
C ALA A 11 19.19 7.20 1.75
N ASN A 12 18.78 7.98 2.74
CA ASN A 12 19.61 8.44 3.86
C ASN A 12 19.23 7.75 5.19
N LEU A 13 18.62 6.55 5.12
CA LEU A 13 18.23 5.80 6.31
C LEU A 13 19.37 5.60 7.31
N PRO A 14 20.59 5.19 6.91
CA PRO A 14 21.69 5.02 7.87
C PRO A 14 22.02 6.29 8.65
N GLU A 15 22.04 7.45 7.99
CA GLU A 15 22.27 8.74 8.63
C GLU A 15 21.15 9.11 9.59
N ILE A 16 19.89 8.89 9.20
CA ILE A 16 18.71 9.12 10.02
C ILE A 16 18.74 8.22 11.27
N MET A 17 18.95 6.92 11.10
CA MET A 17 19.01 5.97 12.21
C MET A 17 20.14 6.29 13.19
N ALA A 18 21.27 6.81 12.69
CA ALA A 18 22.39 7.22 13.53
C ALA A 18 22.09 8.42 14.43
N THR A 19 21.05 9.21 14.12
CA THR A 19 20.64 10.34 14.99
C THR A 19 20.01 9.86 16.30
N GLY A 20 19.35 8.69 16.28
CA GLY A 20 18.49 8.24 17.37
C GLY A 20 17.30 9.16 17.64
N ASP A 21 16.99 10.07 16.73
CA ASP A 21 15.90 11.03 16.87
C ASP A 21 14.59 10.42 16.40
N PHE A 22 13.61 10.34 17.31
CA PHE A 22 12.32 9.72 17.04
C PHE A 22 11.60 10.35 15.84
N ASP A 23 11.55 11.68 15.76
CA ASP A 23 10.76 12.36 14.73
C ASP A 23 11.34 12.09 13.33
N GLN A 24 12.66 12.05 13.19
CA GLN A 24 13.31 11.71 11.92
C GLN A 24 13.13 10.25 11.52
N ILE A 25 13.20 9.32 12.49
CA ILE A 25 12.97 7.90 12.23
C ILE A 25 11.50 7.67 11.84
N TRP A 26 10.58 8.35 12.50
CA TRP A 26 9.16 8.32 12.16
C TRP A 26 8.91 8.89 10.75
N GLU A 27 9.53 10.02 10.41
CA GLU A 27 9.46 10.57 9.05
C GLU A 27 10.01 9.60 8.00
N ALA A 28 11.04 8.82 8.34
CA ALA A 28 11.57 7.79 7.47
C ALA A 28 10.62 6.60 7.29
N PHE A 29 9.89 6.22 8.33
CA PHE A 29 8.81 5.25 8.22
C PHE A 29 7.67 5.77 7.32
N ASP A 30 7.22 7.02 7.54
CA ASP A 30 6.23 7.68 6.67
C ASP A 30 6.70 7.72 5.20
N ALA A 31 8.00 7.88 4.97
CA ALA A 31 8.58 7.85 3.63
C ALA A 31 8.48 6.46 2.99
N LEU A 32 8.74 5.38 3.73
CA LEU A 32 8.51 4.02 3.24
C LEU A 32 7.03 3.81 2.89
N LEU A 33 6.12 4.21 3.77
CA LEU A 33 4.68 4.10 3.53
C LEU A 33 4.22 4.87 2.28
N GLN A 34 4.75 6.08 2.07
CA GLN A 34 4.44 6.86 0.87
C GLN A 34 4.93 6.19 -0.41
N LEU A 35 6.15 5.62 -0.42
CA LEU A 35 6.67 4.90 -1.59
C LEU A 35 5.84 3.67 -1.91
N ASP A 36 5.36 2.96 -0.88
CA ASP A 36 4.47 1.83 -1.04
C ASP A 36 3.13 2.25 -1.65
N ALA A 37 2.51 3.30 -1.12
CA ALA A 37 1.26 3.86 -1.63
C ALA A 37 1.38 4.30 -3.09
N ASP A 38 2.47 5.00 -3.44
CA ASP A 38 2.73 5.47 -4.79
C ASP A 38 2.88 4.31 -5.77
N ALA A 39 3.63 3.26 -5.39
CA ALA A 39 3.81 2.07 -6.22
C ALA A 39 2.47 1.35 -6.47
N ILE A 40 1.67 1.14 -5.42
CA ILE A 40 0.33 0.53 -5.54
C ILE A 40 -0.55 1.37 -6.47
N TYR A 41 -0.56 2.69 -6.30
CA TYR A 41 -1.37 3.59 -7.13
C TYR A 41 -0.96 3.56 -8.61
N VAL A 42 0.35 3.56 -8.89
CA VAL A 42 0.87 3.42 -10.26
C VAL A 42 0.40 2.10 -10.87
N CYS A 43 0.56 0.98 -10.15
CA CYS A 43 0.09 -0.32 -10.63
C CYS A 43 -1.43 -0.31 -10.90
N ALA A 44 -2.22 0.33 -10.04
CA ALA A 44 -3.66 0.45 -10.22
C ALA A 44 -4.01 1.22 -11.49
N GLU A 45 -3.38 2.37 -11.76
CA GLU A 45 -3.59 3.14 -13.00
C GLU A 45 -3.17 2.33 -14.23
N GLU A 46 -2.06 1.58 -14.16
CA GLU A 46 -1.63 0.71 -15.26
C GLU A 46 -2.62 -0.42 -15.55
N VAL A 47 -3.21 -1.02 -14.51
CA VAL A 47 -4.28 -2.03 -14.67
C VAL A 47 -5.52 -1.38 -15.27
N MET A 48 -6.00 -0.28 -14.70
CA MET A 48 -7.18 0.44 -15.20
C MET A 48 -7.02 0.89 -16.66
N ALA A 49 -5.84 1.34 -17.06
CA ALA A 49 -5.55 1.75 -18.44
C ALA A 49 -5.56 0.57 -19.45
N ARG A 50 -5.33 -0.66 -18.98
CA ARG A 50 -5.36 -1.87 -19.80
C ARG A 50 -6.75 -2.48 -19.92
N ILE A 51 -7.67 -2.15 -19.01
CA ILE A 51 -9.03 -2.70 -19.01
C ILE A 51 -9.87 -1.99 -20.06
N SER A 52 -10.42 -2.78 -20.99
CA SER A 52 -11.44 -2.33 -21.93
C SER A 52 -12.82 -2.36 -21.28
N LEU A 53 -13.30 -1.20 -20.81
CA LEU A 53 -14.63 -1.09 -20.21
C LEU A 53 -15.74 -1.53 -21.18
N ALA A 54 -15.59 -1.25 -22.47
CA ALA A 54 -16.58 -1.62 -23.49
C ALA A 54 -16.66 -3.13 -23.74
N GLU A 55 -15.58 -3.87 -23.49
CA GLU A 55 -15.60 -5.34 -23.53
C GLU A 55 -16.18 -5.90 -22.24
N ARG A 56 -15.74 -5.40 -21.09
CA ARG A 56 -16.26 -5.81 -19.78
C ARG A 56 -17.76 -5.55 -19.64
N SER A 57 -18.26 -4.44 -20.16
CA SER A 57 -19.68 -4.08 -20.11
C SER A 57 -20.57 -4.95 -21.01
N ARG A 58 -20.00 -5.85 -21.83
CA ARG A 58 -20.76 -6.87 -22.56
C ARG A 58 -20.99 -8.14 -21.74
N GLU A 59 -20.18 -8.33 -20.70
CA GLU A 59 -20.20 -9.50 -19.84
C GLU A 59 -20.88 -9.22 -18.49
N PHE A 60 -20.71 -7.99 -17.98
CA PHE A 60 -21.22 -7.56 -16.67
C PHE A 60 -21.91 -6.19 -16.78
N GLU A 61 -22.97 -5.99 -15.99
CA GLU A 61 -23.70 -4.72 -15.92
C GLU A 61 -23.77 -4.20 -14.48
N GLY A 62 -23.87 -2.88 -14.32
CA GLY A 62 -24.05 -2.20 -13.03
C GLY A 62 -23.05 -2.65 -11.96
N GLU A 63 -23.57 -3.17 -10.84
CA GLU A 63 -22.77 -3.59 -9.68
C GLU A 63 -21.81 -4.75 -9.99
N GLU A 64 -22.15 -5.65 -10.91
CA GLU A 64 -21.26 -6.76 -11.26
C GLU A 64 -20.03 -6.27 -12.03
N LEU A 65 -20.21 -5.28 -12.92
CA LEU A 65 -19.10 -4.63 -13.62
C LEU A 65 -18.19 -3.92 -12.62
N ARG A 66 -18.78 -3.16 -11.70
CA ARG A 66 -18.06 -2.48 -10.62
C ARG A 66 -17.26 -3.45 -9.76
N ALA A 67 -17.90 -4.51 -9.26
CA ALA A 67 -17.24 -5.52 -8.43
C ALA A 67 -16.12 -6.25 -9.19
N SER A 68 -16.33 -6.57 -10.47
CA SER A 68 -15.30 -7.18 -11.32
C SER A 68 -14.08 -6.26 -11.46
N LEU A 69 -14.29 -4.98 -11.73
CA LEU A 69 -13.19 -4.00 -11.84
C LEU A 69 -12.45 -3.83 -10.52
N MET A 70 -13.18 -3.71 -9.41
CA MET A 70 -12.57 -3.60 -8.09
C MET A 70 -11.68 -4.80 -7.79
N LEU A 71 -12.15 -6.02 -8.05
CA LEU A 71 -11.36 -7.22 -7.79
C LEU A 71 -10.12 -7.31 -8.70
N GLU A 72 -10.26 -7.03 -10.00
CA GLU A 72 -9.15 -7.07 -10.96
C GLU A 72 -8.09 -6.01 -10.65
N VAL A 73 -8.51 -4.77 -10.35
CA VAL A 73 -7.60 -3.70 -9.96
C VAL A 73 -6.94 -4.03 -8.62
N PHE A 74 -7.67 -4.57 -7.64
CA PHE A 74 -7.08 -4.96 -6.36
C PHE A 74 -6.00 -6.04 -6.52
N GLN A 75 -6.26 -7.06 -7.35
CA GLN A 75 -5.30 -8.11 -7.64
C GLN A 75 -4.05 -7.56 -8.31
N GLY A 76 -4.20 -6.78 -9.38
CA GLY A 76 -3.09 -6.26 -10.17
C GLY A 76 -2.35 -5.06 -9.57
N SER A 77 -2.82 -4.51 -8.45
CA SER A 77 -2.16 -3.41 -7.74
C SER A 77 -1.70 -3.82 -6.36
N VAL A 78 -2.62 -4.02 -5.43
CA VAL A 78 -2.32 -4.30 -4.01
C VAL A 78 -1.70 -5.68 -3.85
N ILE A 79 -2.30 -6.74 -4.39
CA ILE A 79 -1.80 -8.10 -4.19
C ILE A 79 -0.46 -8.29 -4.87
N ASP A 80 -0.35 -7.92 -6.15
CA ASP A 80 0.88 -8.11 -6.91
C ASP A 80 2.05 -7.33 -6.29
N TYR A 81 1.83 -6.06 -5.91
CA TYR A 81 2.82 -5.27 -5.17
C TYR A 81 3.22 -5.93 -3.84
N CYS A 82 2.23 -6.33 -3.03
CA CYS A 82 2.50 -6.95 -1.72
C CYS A 82 3.25 -8.27 -1.86
N ARG A 83 3.02 -9.05 -2.93
CA ARG A 83 3.74 -10.29 -3.21
C ARG A 83 5.17 -10.07 -3.69
N GLU A 84 5.41 -9.00 -4.45
CA GLU A 84 6.76 -8.60 -4.82
C GLU A 84 7.57 -8.19 -3.58
N LYS A 85 6.96 -7.40 -2.69
CA LYS A 85 7.58 -6.96 -1.45
C LYS A 85 7.70 -8.06 -0.38
N CYS A 86 6.68 -8.91 -0.28
CA CYS A 86 6.57 -10.02 0.66
C CYS A 86 6.00 -11.26 -0.05
N PRO A 87 6.86 -12.20 -0.51
CA PRO A 87 6.42 -13.40 -1.24
C PRO A 87 5.43 -14.31 -0.51
N HIS A 88 5.24 -14.11 0.80
CA HIS A 88 4.34 -14.87 1.66
C HIS A 88 2.97 -14.20 1.89
N CYS A 89 2.68 -13.07 1.23
CA CYS A 89 1.34 -12.47 1.25
C CYS A 89 0.32 -13.39 0.60
N ASP A 90 -0.87 -13.46 1.20
CA ASP A 90 -1.98 -14.25 0.68
C ASP A 90 -2.47 -13.66 -0.65
N ALA A 91 -2.61 -14.52 -1.67
CA ALA A 91 -3.11 -14.12 -2.98
C ALA A 91 -4.64 -14.14 -3.08
N SER A 92 -5.35 -14.62 -2.05
CA SER A 92 -6.78 -14.85 -2.09
C SER A 92 -7.58 -13.78 -1.33
N VAL A 93 -8.56 -13.16 -2.00
CA VAL A 93 -9.49 -12.18 -1.41
C VAL A 93 -10.74 -12.91 -0.90
N GLY A 94 -10.55 -13.92 -0.03
CA GLY A 94 -11.61 -14.88 0.32
C GLY A 94 -12.82 -14.29 1.06
N HIS A 95 -12.60 -13.28 1.91
CA HIS A 95 -13.63 -12.66 2.75
C HIS A 95 -13.85 -11.17 2.48
N GLY A 96 -13.33 -10.68 1.34
CA GLY A 96 -13.40 -9.28 0.94
C GLY A 96 -12.13 -8.49 1.24
N ILE A 97 -11.99 -7.35 0.57
CA ILE A 97 -10.78 -6.52 0.57
C ILE A 97 -10.39 -6.02 1.98
N PRO A 98 -11.31 -5.52 2.84
CA PRO A 98 -10.94 -5.09 4.19
C PRO A 98 -10.30 -6.21 5.02
N SER A 99 -10.90 -7.41 4.99
CA SER A 99 -10.35 -8.58 5.71
C SER A 99 -8.99 -9.04 5.18
N TRP A 100 -8.70 -8.74 3.91
CA TRP A 100 -7.40 -9.04 3.32
C TRP A 100 -6.31 -8.16 3.92
N PHE A 101 -6.58 -6.86 4.15
CA PHE A 101 -5.64 -5.96 4.81
C PHE A 101 -5.32 -6.42 6.22
N ASP A 102 -6.34 -6.76 7.02
CA ASP A 102 -6.14 -7.26 8.39
C ASP A 102 -5.26 -8.53 8.43
N SER A 103 -5.29 -9.34 7.38
CA SER A 103 -4.52 -10.58 7.29
C SER A 103 -3.08 -10.40 6.77
N ASN A 104 -2.77 -9.27 6.12
CA ASN A 104 -1.51 -9.07 5.39
C ASN A 104 -0.72 -7.82 5.80
N ALA A 105 -1.36 -6.79 6.38
CA ALA A 105 -0.71 -5.54 6.76
C ALA A 105 0.50 -5.78 7.68
N THR A 106 0.36 -6.66 8.66
CA THR A 106 1.43 -7.05 9.60
C THR A 106 2.67 -7.59 8.90
N ARG A 107 2.50 -8.32 7.79
CA ARG A 107 3.64 -8.83 7.01
C ARG A 107 4.39 -7.70 6.32
N ILE A 108 3.66 -6.75 5.73
CA ILE A 108 4.27 -5.60 5.06
C ILE A 108 4.92 -4.66 6.09
N ALA A 109 4.27 -4.43 7.23
CA ALA A 109 4.81 -3.65 8.33
C ALA A 109 6.12 -4.27 8.84
N THR A 110 6.17 -5.60 8.95
CA THR A 110 7.41 -6.34 9.31
C THR A 110 8.52 -6.07 8.30
N ILE A 111 8.24 -6.04 7.00
CA ILE A 111 9.26 -5.73 5.98
C ILE A 111 9.77 -4.29 6.14
N ASN A 112 8.89 -3.31 6.32
CA ASN A 112 9.28 -1.91 6.52
C ASN A 112 10.08 -1.73 7.82
N ARG A 113 9.67 -2.38 8.91
CA ARG A 113 10.45 -2.45 10.15
C ARG A 113 11.84 -3.02 9.91
N ASN A 114 11.95 -4.17 9.23
CA ASN A 114 13.24 -4.79 8.95
C ASN A 114 14.16 -3.89 8.11
N ILE A 115 13.61 -3.07 7.21
CA ILE A 115 14.37 -2.08 6.44
C ILE A 115 14.97 -1.02 7.37
N LEU A 116 14.16 -0.49 8.31
CA LEU A 116 14.63 0.48 9.31
C LEU A 116 15.68 -0.14 10.24
N GLU A 117 15.42 -1.33 10.76
CA GLU A 117 16.33 -2.04 11.67
C GLU A 117 17.65 -2.42 11.00
N ALA A 118 17.62 -2.78 9.71
CA ALA A 118 18.85 -3.05 8.96
C ALA A 118 19.72 -1.80 8.77
N ALA A 119 19.15 -0.59 8.89
CA ALA A 119 19.87 0.67 8.80
C ALA A 119 20.44 1.15 10.16
N LEU A 120 20.18 0.43 11.26
CA LEU A 120 20.73 0.74 12.57
C LEU A 120 22.27 0.66 12.57
N PRO A 121 22.98 1.60 13.25
CA PRO A 121 24.44 1.59 13.34
C PRO A 121 25.01 0.43 14.19
N GLY A 122 24.16 -0.41 14.79
CA GLY A 122 24.52 -1.54 15.63
C GLY A 122 23.41 -2.58 15.72
N ALA A 123 23.60 -3.59 16.56
CA ALA A 123 22.54 -4.54 16.87
C ALA A 123 21.52 -3.91 17.83
N GLY A 124 20.24 -4.22 17.65
CA GLY A 124 19.15 -3.72 18.47
C GLY A 124 17.84 -3.74 17.70
N THR A 125 16.80 -3.22 18.34
CA THR A 125 15.49 -2.99 17.70
C THR A 125 15.15 -1.49 17.71
N LEU A 126 14.09 -1.10 17.00
CA LEU A 126 13.66 0.30 17.00
C LEU A 126 13.22 0.77 18.39
N GLU A 127 12.64 -0.13 19.19
CA GLU A 127 12.19 0.14 20.55
C GLU A 127 13.35 0.41 21.52
N ASP A 128 14.58 -0.04 21.21
CA ASP A 128 15.78 0.32 21.98
C ASP A 128 16.15 1.80 21.81
N ILE A 129 15.74 2.44 20.71
CA ILE A 129 15.91 3.88 20.47
C ILE A 129 14.81 4.65 21.20
N ASP A 130 13.55 4.33 20.90
CA ASP A 130 12.38 4.95 21.51
C ASP A 130 11.21 3.95 21.56
N PRO A 131 10.58 3.73 22.73
CA PRO A 131 9.48 2.78 22.88
C PRO A 131 8.23 3.13 22.04
N ARG A 132 8.12 4.34 21.51
CA ARG A 132 7.05 4.74 20.58
C ARG A 132 7.22 4.12 19.19
N LEU A 133 8.41 3.61 18.86
CA LEU A 133 8.69 2.88 17.61
C LEU A 133 8.31 1.39 17.70
N ASP A 134 7.43 1.04 18.63
CA ASP A 134 6.91 -0.31 18.78
C ASP A 134 6.15 -0.78 17.54
N PHE A 135 6.23 -2.08 17.30
CA PHE A 135 5.64 -2.73 16.15
C PHE A 135 4.15 -2.47 15.99
N GLU A 136 3.41 -2.41 17.11
CA GLU A 136 1.96 -2.22 17.08
C GLU A 136 1.59 -0.90 16.39
N TYR A 137 2.37 0.16 16.61
CA TYR A 137 2.15 1.44 15.95
C TYR A 137 2.51 1.39 14.47
N LEU A 138 3.63 0.77 14.12
CA LEU A 138 4.04 0.61 12.72
C LEU A 138 3.05 -0.24 11.92
N ASP A 139 2.50 -1.30 12.53
CA ASP A 139 1.48 -2.15 11.92
C ASP A 139 0.16 -1.40 11.71
N ALA A 140 -0.29 -0.65 12.72
CA ALA A 140 -1.49 0.17 12.61
C ALA A 140 -1.39 1.20 11.47
N ASP A 141 -0.25 1.89 11.36
CA ASP A 141 -0.03 2.89 10.33
C ASP A 141 0.12 2.27 8.93
N GLN A 142 0.76 1.09 8.83
CA GLN A 142 0.80 0.32 7.58
C GLN A 142 -0.61 -0.07 7.12
N ASN A 143 -1.45 -0.58 8.03
CA ASN A 143 -2.83 -0.95 7.71
C ASN A 143 -3.65 0.29 7.29
N ALA A 144 -3.49 1.39 8.02
CA ALA A 144 -4.14 2.65 7.70
C ALA A 144 -3.74 3.16 6.31
N MET A 145 -2.45 3.13 5.97
CA MET A 145 -1.97 3.51 4.64
C MET A 145 -2.57 2.64 3.54
N LEU A 146 -2.57 1.32 3.70
CA LEU A 146 -3.16 0.41 2.70
C LEU A 146 -4.65 0.69 2.49
N SER A 147 -5.39 0.92 3.59
CA SER A 147 -6.81 1.25 3.56
C SER A 147 -7.09 2.59 2.87
N VAL A 148 -6.29 3.63 3.17
CA VAL A 148 -6.41 4.96 2.54
C VAL A 148 -6.08 4.89 1.06
N THR A 149 -5.00 4.20 0.69
CA THR A 149 -4.56 4.02 -0.70
C THR A 149 -5.63 3.29 -1.51
N TRP A 150 -6.18 2.21 -0.97
CA TRP A 150 -7.24 1.47 -1.64
C TRP A 150 -8.50 2.30 -1.82
N ARG A 151 -8.93 3.04 -0.79
CA ARG A 151 -10.08 3.95 -0.90
C ARG A 151 -9.89 4.99 -2.00
N ALA A 152 -8.67 5.50 -2.19
CA ALA A 152 -8.37 6.42 -3.28
C ALA A 152 -8.53 5.75 -4.66
N ILE A 153 -8.09 4.49 -4.78
CA ILE A 153 -8.25 3.68 -6.00
C ILE A 153 -9.73 3.37 -6.26
N GLU A 154 -10.52 3.03 -5.23
CA GLU A 154 -11.96 2.83 -5.36
C GLU A 154 -12.64 4.08 -5.94
N MET A 155 -12.39 5.27 -5.37
CA MET A 155 -12.94 6.52 -5.89
C MET A 155 -12.52 6.79 -7.34
N ARG A 156 -11.32 6.36 -7.72
CA ARG A 156 -10.81 6.49 -9.07
C ARG A 156 -11.52 5.56 -10.05
N ILE A 157 -11.81 4.32 -9.65
CA ILE A 157 -12.63 3.36 -10.40
C ILE A 157 -14.05 3.90 -10.57
N GLU A 158 -14.68 4.43 -9.51
CA GLU A 158 -16.01 5.04 -9.59
C GLU A 158 -16.04 6.19 -10.60
N THR A 159 -15.03 7.06 -10.54
CA THR A 159 -14.89 8.18 -11.48
C THR A 159 -14.79 7.66 -12.92
N LEU A 160 -13.99 6.62 -13.14
CA LEU A 160 -13.80 6.00 -14.45
C LEU A 160 -15.12 5.43 -15.01
N LEU A 161 -15.90 4.74 -14.18
CA LEU A 161 -17.22 4.21 -14.56
C LEU A 161 -18.20 5.34 -14.90
N SER A 162 -18.23 6.39 -14.06
CA SER A 162 -19.12 7.53 -14.24
C SER A 162 -18.85 8.29 -15.54
N VAL A 163 -17.59 8.67 -15.81
CA VAL A 163 -17.24 9.42 -17.03
C VAL A 163 -17.46 8.60 -18.31
N SER A 164 -17.47 7.28 -18.20
CA SER A 164 -17.66 6.36 -19.32
C SER A 164 -19.13 5.97 -19.54
N GLY A 165 -20.05 6.48 -18.71
CA GLY A 165 -21.49 6.19 -18.82
C GLY A 165 -21.91 4.83 -18.28
N TYR A 166 -21.09 4.23 -17.41
CA TYR A 166 -21.36 2.94 -16.76
C TYR A 166 -21.69 3.06 -15.26
N ALA A 167 -21.80 4.28 -14.72
CA ALA A 167 -22.27 4.47 -13.34
C ALA A 167 -23.77 4.17 -13.26
N GLU A 168 -24.12 3.24 -12.36
CA GLU A 168 -25.46 2.86 -11.91
C GLU A 168 -26.62 3.18 -12.88
N SER A 169 -26.96 2.19 -13.70
CA SER A 169 -28.29 2.01 -14.29
C SER A 169 -28.99 0.83 -13.64
#